data_AF-A0A1H5N0B6-F1
#
_entry.id   AF-A0A1H5N0B6-F1
#
_cell.length_a   1.000
_cell.length_b   1.000
_cell.length_c   1.000
_cell.angle_alpha   90.00
_cell.angle_beta   90.00
_cell.angle_gamma   90.00
#
_symmetry.space_group_name_H-M   'P 1'
#
loop_
_entity.id
_entity.type
_entity.pdbx_description
1 polymer ?
#
loop_
_entity_poly.entity_id
_entity_poly.type
_entity_poly.pdbx_seq_one_letter_code
_entity_poly.pdbx_strand_id
1 'polypeptide(L)' 'MTRRAFRYVPYVIAQDAGAAPEYETRCVSGDEEDCGAGSGLCGHPAEVEEWQRRHTQETRHMRYRRVFADYAVLTPA' A
#
# COMPACT_ATOMS: atom_id res chain seq x y z
N MET A 1 -50.51 3.65 -7.00
CA MET A 1 -49.10 4.07 -7.12
C MET A 1 -48.37 3.67 -5.85
N THR A 2 -47.43 2.73 -5.92
CA THR A 2 -46.65 2.29 -4.74
C THR A 2 -45.47 3.24 -4.57
N ARG A 3 -45.49 4.06 -3.51
CA ARG A 3 -44.41 5.02 -3.22
C ARG A 3 -43.21 4.25 -2.68
N ARG A 4 -42.09 4.22 -3.42
CA ARG A 4 -40.82 3.69 -2.91
C ARG A 4 -40.21 4.70 -1.93
N ALA A 5 -39.84 4.24 -0.74
CA ALA A 5 -39.09 5.03 0.23
C ALA A 5 -37.61 4.60 0.16
N PHE A 6 -36.74 5.54 -0.17
CA PHE A 6 -35.29 5.35 -0.07
C PHE A 6 -34.86 5.88 1.29
N ARG A 7 -34.21 5.03 2.10
CA ARG A 7 -33.62 5.42 3.38
C ARG A 7 -32.11 5.55 3.20
N TYR A 8 -31.56 6.65 3.68
CA TYR A 8 -30.13 6.79 3.83
C TYR A 8 -29.65 5.81 4.90
N VAL A 9 -28.60 5.05 4.59
CA VAL A 9 -27.93 4.15 5.54
C VAL A 9 -26.48 4.64 5.67
N PRO A 10 -26.05 5.11 6.83
CA PRO A 10 -24.65 5.44 7.05
C PRO A 10 -23.80 4.18 6.97
N TYR A 11 -22.60 4.29 6.40
CA TYR A 11 -21.60 3.22 6.37
C TYR A 11 -20.35 3.68 7.10
N VAL A 12 -19.71 2.77 7.82
CA VAL A 12 -18.36 2.93 8.35
C VAL A 12 -17.38 2.17 7.45
N ILE A 13 -16.18 2.73 7.30
CA ILE A 13 -15.05 2.06 6.66
C ILE A 13 -14.19 1.42 7.75
N ALA A 14 -13.92 0.12 7.61
CA ALA A 14 -13.06 -0.63 8.52
C ALA A 14 -12.05 -1.44 7.71
N GLN A 15 -10.93 -1.79 8.33
CA GLN A 15 -9.98 -2.72 7.74
C GLN A 15 -10.60 -4.12 7.63
N ASP A 16 -10.38 -4.79 6.51
CA ASP A 16 -10.78 -6.17 6.27
C ASP A 16 -9.87 -7.11 7.08
N ALA A 17 -10.43 -7.76 8.09
CA ALA A 17 -9.71 -8.72 8.92
C ALA A 17 -9.38 -10.05 8.19
N GLY A 18 -10.02 -10.31 7.03
CA GLY A 18 -9.80 -11.50 6.21
C GLY A 18 -8.68 -11.35 5.17
N ALA A 19 -8.16 -10.13 4.97
CA ALA A 19 -7.15 -9.84 3.96
C ALA A 19 -5.87 -9.32 4.61
N ALA A 20 -4.75 -9.93 4.24
CA ALA A 20 -3.44 -9.45 4.65
C ALA A 20 -3.08 -8.16 3.89
N PRO A 21 -2.41 -7.19 4.54
CA PRO A 21 -1.91 -6.01 3.85
C PRO A 21 -0.77 -6.34 2.90
N GLU A 22 -0.58 -5.47 1.93
CA GLU A 22 0.49 -5.54 0.94
C GLU A 22 1.48 -4.39 1.13
N TYR A 23 2.74 -4.69 0.87
CA TYR A 23 3.85 -3.76 1.02
C TYR A 23 4.65 -3.68 -0.27
N GLU A 24 5.07 -2.49 -0.65
CA GLU A 24 5.98 -2.30 -1.77
C GLU A 24 6.93 -1.14 -1.47
N THR A 25 8.10 -1.13 -2.10
CA THR A 25 8.94 0.05 -2.18
C THR A 25 9.41 0.30 -3.60
N ARG A 26 9.64 1.58 -3.91
CA ARG A 26 10.32 2.05 -5.11
C ARG A 26 11.48 2.96 -4.72
N CYS A 27 12.64 2.77 -5.34
CA CYS A 27 13.77 3.67 -5.23
C CYS A 27 13.44 4.97 -5.99
N VAL A 28 13.51 6.08 -5.26
CA VAL A 28 13.30 7.45 -5.76
C VAL A 28 14.57 8.29 -5.56
N SER A 29 15.71 7.59 -5.58
CA SER A 29 17.03 8.21 -5.65
C SER A 29 17.44 8.34 -7.10
N GLY A 30 18.32 9.29 -7.38
CA GLY A 30 18.75 9.66 -8.72
C GLY A 30 18.69 11.18 -8.84
N ASP A 31 19.65 11.77 -9.56
CA ASP A 31 19.79 13.23 -9.67
C ASP A 31 18.82 13.81 -10.70
N GLU A 32 18.83 13.28 -11.93
CA GLU A 32 17.94 13.73 -13.03
C GLU A 32 16.66 12.90 -13.14
N GLU A 33 16.75 11.58 -12.95
CA GLU A 33 15.62 10.65 -12.99
C GLU A 33 15.66 9.69 -11.82
N ASP A 34 14.48 9.32 -11.32
CA ASP A 34 14.36 8.28 -10.32
C ASP A 34 14.90 6.95 -10.86
N CYS A 35 15.77 6.30 -10.10
CA CYS A 35 16.26 4.94 -10.35
C CYS A 35 15.11 3.97 -10.63
N GLY A 36 13.99 4.13 -9.94
CA GLY A 36 12.73 3.46 -10.27
C GLY A 36 12.69 1.97 -9.97
N ALA A 37 13.80 1.35 -9.56
CA ALA A 37 13.84 -0.04 -9.11
C ALA A 37 12.89 -0.25 -7.93
N GLY A 38 12.19 -1.39 -7.86
CA GLY A 38 11.24 -1.67 -6.79
C GLY A 38 11.29 -3.11 -6.30
N SER A 39 10.73 -3.35 -5.11
CA SER A 39 10.61 -4.69 -4.53
C SER A 39 9.54 -5.55 -5.20
N GLY A 40 8.58 -4.91 -5.89
CA GLY A 40 7.28 -5.54 -6.16
C GLY A 40 6.45 -5.69 -4.88
N LEU A 41 5.31 -6.38 -5.00
CA LEU A 41 4.42 -6.66 -3.88
C LEU A 41 5.06 -7.68 -2.91
N CYS A 42 5.03 -7.34 -1.63
CA CYS A 42 5.52 -8.15 -0.52
C CYS A 42 4.39 -8.35 0.50
N GLY A 43 4.37 -9.51 1.16
CA GLY A 43 3.38 -9.83 2.19
C GLY A 43 3.78 -9.32 3.58
N HIS A 44 5.05 -8.92 3.76
CA HIS A 44 5.56 -8.47 5.04
C HIS A 44 6.51 -7.25 4.89
N PRO A 45 6.50 -6.28 5.83
CA PRO A 45 7.36 -5.10 5.75
C PRO A 45 8.86 -5.43 5.80
N ALA A 46 9.23 -6.54 6.44
CA ALA A 46 10.63 -6.98 6.53
C ALA A 46 11.24 -7.35 5.17
N GLU A 47 10.43 -7.88 4.25
CA GLU A 47 10.87 -8.22 2.88
C GLU A 47 11.23 -6.96 2.09
N VAL A 48 10.39 -5.92 2.23
CA VAL A 48 10.65 -4.58 1.66
C VAL A 48 11.94 -3.99 2.22
N GLU A 49 12.16 -4.09 3.52
CA GLU A 49 13.36 -3.57 4.18
C GLU A 49 14.62 -4.33 3.78
N GLU A 50 14.53 -5.65 3.61
CA GLU A 50 15.64 -6.44 3.09
C GLU A 50 16.01 -6.00 1.67
N TRP A 51 15.01 -5.82 0.80
CA TRP A 51 15.23 -5.31 -0.56
C TRP A 51 15.91 -3.94 -0.53
N GLN A 52 15.46 -3.00 0.31
CA GLN A 52 16.07 -1.67 0.45
C GLN A 52 17.51 -1.75 0.94
N ARG A 53 17.81 -2.62 1.90
CA ARG A 53 19.17 -2.83 2.41
C ARG A 53 20.09 -3.33 1.30
N ARG A 54 19.67 -4.34 0.54
CA ARG A 54 20.44 -4.87 -0.59
C ARG A 54 20.64 -3.81 -1.67
N HIS A 55 19.58 -3.11 -2.07
CA HIS A 55 19.66 -2.07 -3.08
C HIS A 55 20.59 -0.92 -2.68
N THR A 56 20.53 -0.46 -1.42
CA THR A 56 21.46 0.55 -0.89
C THR A 56 22.91 0.08 -0.91
N GLN A 57 23.15 -1.19 -0.58
CA GLN A 57 24.49 -1.78 -0.60
C GLN A 57 25.09 -1.85 -2.02
N GLU A 58 24.26 -1.96 -3.04
CA GLU A 58 24.71 -2.04 -4.43
C GLU A 58 24.85 -0.65 -5.07
N THR A 59 23.88 0.24 -4.82
CA THR A 59 23.74 1.50 -5.56
C THR A 59 24.10 2.75 -4.77
N ARG A 60 24.22 2.63 -3.43
CA ARG A 60 24.33 3.76 -2.49
C ARG A 60 23.11 4.69 -2.48
N HIS A 61 22.02 4.34 -3.14
CA HIS A 61 20.76 5.05 -3.06
C HIS A 61 20.16 4.98 -1.65
N MET A 62 19.67 6.10 -1.14
CA MET A 62 19.17 6.21 0.25
C MET A 62 17.74 6.74 0.36
N ARG A 63 17.10 7.11 -0.76
CA ARG A 63 15.72 7.61 -0.81
C ARG A 63 14.80 6.58 -1.44
N TYR A 64 13.73 6.27 -0.72
CA TYR A 64 12.75 5.25 -1.08
C TYR A 64 11.33 5.74 -0.81
N ARG A 65 10.40 5.46 -1.74
CA ARG A 65 8.96 5.60 -1.53
C ARG A 65 8.42 4.22 -1.14
N ARG A 66 7.81 4.12 0.04
CA ARG A 66 7.11 2.90 0.49
C ARG A 66 5.61 3.04 0.23
N VAL A 67 4.97 1.95 -0.13
CA VAL A 67 3.53 1.79 -0.22
C VAL A 67 3.11 0.73 0.79
N PHE A 68 2.07 1.05 1.55
CA PHE A 68 1.32 0.13 2.38
C PHE A 68 -0.11 0.18 1.89
N ALA A 69 -0.66 -0.98 1.54
CA ALA A 69 -2.04 -1.11 1.12
C ALA A 69 -2.73 -2.12 2.03
N ASP A 70 -3.74 -1.66 2.76
CA ASP A 70 -4.69 -2.54 3.43
C ASP A 70 -5.98 -2.65 2.62
N TYR A 71 -6.75 -3.68 2.93
CA TYR A 71 -8.06 -3.91 2.35
C TYR A 71 -9.11 -3.34 3.28
N ALA A 72 -10.12 -2.68 2.73
CA ALA A 72 -11.19 -2.05 3.50
C ALA A 72 -12.56 -2.64 3.14
N VAL A 73 -13.38 -2.82 4.16
CA VAL A 73 -14.80 -3.21 4.05
C VAL A 73 -15.67 -2.05 4.50
N LEU A 74 -16.78 -1.82 3.77
CA LEU A 74 -17.83 -0.92 4.20
C LEU A 74 -18.92 -1.72 4.90
N THR A 75 -19.20 -1.40 6.16
CA THR A 75 -20.31 -1.99 6.91
C THR A 75 -21.33 -0.90 7.27
N PRO A 76 -22.63 -1.19 7.26
CA PRO A 76 -23.63 -0.26 7.80
C PRO A 76 -23.27 0.13 9.24
N ALA A 77 -23.34 1.42 9.55
CA ALA A 77 -23.03 1.96 10.88
C ALA A 77 -24.11 1.64 11.92
#